data_AF-A0A7W1FEE3-F1
#
_entry.id   AF-A0A7W1FEE3-F1
#
_cell.length_a   1.000
_cell.length_b   1.000
_cell.length_c   1.000
_cell.angle_alpha   90.00
_cell.angle_beta   90.00
_cell.angle_gamma   90.00
#
_symmetry.space_group_name_H-M   'P 1'
#
loop_
_entity.id
_entity.type
_entity.pdbx_description
1 polymer ?
#
loop_
_entity_poly.entity_id
_entity_poly.type
_entity_poly.pdbx_seq_one_letter_code
_entity_poly.pdbx_strand_id
1 'polypeptide(L)'
;MPILSLTRAQTREFACNNQNAMLMADVATIDYAGCRCCLINGLLVGLVLGAQAVEKFLKAYILLLDPAKRMKDFSHKIADLAHNAEALDSGLDITEFYPLIDRLQTYYQTRYPDNPNQPNDMTTAELIEIDKLVIYLNEHLPMPDEIKYRSGIYSRLFISKERNLDSSLFPADVWLTKQNESVANISENLETRYFEVLEHLYPIV
;
A
#
# COMPACT_ATOMS: atom_id res chain seq x y z
N MET A 1 -2.24 2.58 -21.99
CA MET A 1 -1.57 3.22 -20.84
C MET A 1 -2.09 4.64 -20.71
N PRO A 2 -2.33 5.14 -19.48
CA PRO A 2 -2.79 6.51 -19.25
C PRO A 2 -1.79 7.54 -19.79
N ILE A 3 -2.28 8.67 -20.29
CA ILE A 3 -1.41 9.77 -20.75
C ILE A 3 -0.91 10.53 -19.53
N LEU A 4 0.41 10.72 -19.42
CA LEU A 4 1.01 11.61 -18.42
C LEU A 4 0.62 13.05 -18.78
N SER A 5 -0.03 13.74 -17.85
CA SER A 5 -0.70 15.02 -18.07
C SER A 5 -0.39 16.05 -16.99
N LEU A 6 -0.02 15.63 -15.78
CA LEU A 6 0.29 16.56 -14.71
C LEU A 6 1.73 17.06 -14.83
N THR A 7 1.90 18.38 -14.76
CA THR A 7 3.21 18.99 -14.56
C THR A 7 3.70 18.77 -13.13
N ARG A 8 4.99 19.03 -12.87
CA ARG A 8 5.55 19.00 -11.51
C ARG A 8 4.82 19.93 -10.53
N ALA A 9 4.38 21.11 -10.99
CA ALA A 9 3.64 22.05 -10.16
C ALA A 9 2.26 21.51 -9.76
N GLN A 10 1.52 20.95 -10.74
CA GLN A 10 0.21 20.33 -10.49
C GLN A 10 0.33 19.06 -9.64
N THR A 11 1.38 18.27 -9.85
CA THR A 11 1.68 17.08 -9.03
C THR A 11 1.88 17.50 -7.56
N ARG A 12 2.66 18.57 -7.32
CA ARG A 12 2.85 19.12 -5.97
C ARG A 12 1.54 19.63 -5.38
N GLU A 13 0.75 20.37 -6.14
CA GLU A 13 -0.55 20.89 -5.70
C GLU A 13 -1.50 19.76 -5.32
N PHE A 14 -1.60 18.72 -6.14
CA PHE A 14 -2.39 17.52 -5.84
C PHE A 14 -1.96 16.89 -4.52
N ALA A 15 -0.65 16.67 -4.33
CA ALA A 15 -0.12 16.07 -3.11
C ALA A 15 -0.40 16.94 -1.87
N CYS A 16 -0.32 18.27 -1.99
CA CYS A 16 -0.66 19.20 -0.92
C CYS A 16 -2.16 19.15 -0.57
N ASN A 17 -3.03 19.15 -1.59
CA ASN A 17 -4.48 19.09 -1.39
C ASN A 17 -4.94 17.73 -0.82
N ASN A 18 -4.17 16.67 -1.05
CA ASN A 18 -4.45 15.30 -0.59
C ASN A 18 -3.45 14.81 0.47
N GLN A 19 -2.85 15.71 1.25
CA GLN A 19 -1.73 15.39 2.14
C GLN A 19 -2.02 14.22 3.09
N ASN A 20 -3.22 14.16 3.67
CA ASN A 20 -3.59 13.08 4.58
C ASN A 20 -3.63 11.72 3.87
N ALA A 21 -4.14 11.66 2.63
CA ALA A 21 -4.11 10.43 1.85
C ALA A 21 -2.69 10.01 1.50
N MET A 22 -1.83 10.97 1.12
CA MET A 22 -0.42 10.70 0.82
C MET A 22 0.32 10.14 2.04
N LEU A 23 0.08 10.72 3.22
CA LEU A 23 0.65 10.23 4.48
C LEU A 23 0.14 8.82 4.82
N MET A 24 -1.16 8.55 4.64
CA MET A 24 -1.71 7.20 4.86
C MET A 24 -1.07 6.17 3.93
N ALA A 25 -0.91 6.48 2.65
CA ALA A 25 -0.29 5.57 1.68
C ALA A 25 1.20 5.31 1.99
N ASP A 26 1.96 6.32 2.43
CA ASP A 26 3.37 6.13 2.82
C ASP A 26 3.49 5.27 4.08
N VAL A 27 2.68 5.54 5.11
CA VAL A 27 2.69 4.71 6.34
C VAL A 27 2.22 3.29 6.04
N ALA A 28 1.20 3.11 5.20
CA ALA A 28 0.75 1.79 4.75
C ALA A 28 1.86 1.01 4.05
N THR A 29 2.66 1.68 3.22
CA THR A 29 3.81 1.09 2.54
C THR A 29 4.88 0.63 3.52
N ILE A 30 5.17 1.44 4.54
CA ILE A 30 6.15 1.08 5.59
C ILE A 30 5.65 -0.12 6.40
N ASP A 31 4.38 -0.11 6.81
CA ASP A 31 3.76 -1.22 7.53
C ASP A 31 3.76 -2.50 6.67
N TYR A 32 3.52 -2.39 5.36
CA TYR A 32 3.58 -3.52 4.45
C TYR A 32 5.01 -4.08 4.31
N ALA A 33 6.01 -3.23 4.11
CA ALA A 33 7.41 -3.66 4.08
C ALA A 33 7.82 -4.34 5.41
N GLY A 34 7.35 -3.81 6.54
CA GLY A 34 7.52 -4.40 7.87
C GLY A 34 6.82 -5.75 8.02
N CYS A 35 5.58 -5.87 7.54
CA CYS A 35 4.82 -7.13 7.48
C CYS A 35 5.63 -8.21 6.77
N ARG A 36 6.08 -7.91 5.53
CA ARG A 36 6.92 -8.84 4.75
C ARG A 36 8.19 -9.23 5.49
N CYS A 37 8.92 -8.25 6.03
CA CYS A 37 10.13 -8.49 6.82
C CYS A 37 9.86 -9.47 7.97
N CYS A 38 8.82 -9.22 8.76
CA CYS A 38 8.48 -10.09 9.89
C CYS A 38 8.09 -11.50 9.44
N LEU A 39 7.16 -11.64 8.49
CA LEU A 39 6.64 -12.95 8.08
C LEU A 39 7.69 -13.81 7.37
N ILE A 40 8.54 -13.22 6.53
CA ILE A 40 9.65 -13.94 5.89
C ILE A 40 10.65 -14.47 6.92
N ASN A 41 10.79 -13.79 8.06
CA ASN A 41 11.65 -14.23 9.17
C ASN A 41 10.90 -15.05 10.24
N GLY A 42 9.67 -15.51 9.97
CA GLY A 42 8.90 -16.34 10.89
C GLY A 42 8.26 -15.61 12.07
N LEU A 43 8.25 -14.27 12.07
CA LEU A 43 7.69 -13.45 13.14
C LEU A 43 6.22 -13.11 12.84
N LEU A 44 5.29 -13.76 13.55
CA LEU A 44 3.85 -13.61 13.33
C LEU A 44 3.28 -12.22 13.66
N VAL A 45 4.05 -11.35 14.35
CA VAL A 45 3.70 -9.93 14.50
C VAL A 45 3.55 -9.22 13.15
N GLY A 46 4.13 -9.78 12.07
CA GLY A 46 3.91 -9.31 10.72
C GLY A 46 2.45 -9.29 10.30
N LEU A 47 1.59 -10.20 10.79
CA LEU A 47 0.15 -10.21 10.48
C LEU A 47 -0.56 -8.96 11.00
N VAL A 48 -0.14 -8.45 12.16
CA VAL A 48 -0.63 -7.20 12.73
C VAL A 48 -0.22 -6.01 11.85
N LEU A 49 1.02 -6.03 11.33
CA LEU A 49 1.49 -5.00 10.40
C LEU A 49 0.75 -5.09 9.05
N GLY A 50 0.44 -6.29 8.57
CA GLY A 50 -0.39 -6.51 7.39
C GLY A 50 -1.79 -5.92 7.55
N ALA A 51 -2.44 -6.17 8.69
CA ALA A 51 -3.72 -5.56 9.03
C ALA A 51 -3.65 -4.02 9.05
N GLN A 52 -2.58 -3.47 9.63
CA GLN A 52 -2.33 -2.03 9.67
C GLN A 52 -2.05 -1.42 8.29
N ALA A 53 -1.36 -2.14 7.41
CA ALA A 53 -1.12 -1.71 6.04
C ALA A 53 -2.41 -1.63 5.24
N VAL A 54 -3.22 -2.70 5.27
CA VAL A 54 -4.52 -2.77 4.58
C VAL A 54 -5.47 -1.67 5.09
N GLU A 55 -5.57 -1.49 6.42
CA GLU A 55 -6.37 -0.42 7.02
C GLU A 55 -6.00 0.96 6.46
N LYS A 56 -4.69 1.26 6.37
CA LYS A 56 -4.21 2.57 5.92
C LYS A 56 -4.32 2.76 4.41
N PHE A 57 -4.14 1.71 3.61
CA PHE A 57 -4.41 1.78 2.17
C PHE A 57 -5.88 2.09 1.90
N LEU A 58 -6.81 1.41 2.58
CA LEU A 58 -8.25 1.70 2.45
C LEU A 58 -8.59 3.12 2.90
N LYS A 59 -7.98 3.62 3.98
CA LYS A 59 -8.13 5.02 4.41
C LYS A 59 -7.60 6.00 3.36
N ALA A 60 -6.43 5.74 2.79
CA ALA A 60 -5.87 6.56 1.71
C ALA A 60 -6.81 6.59 0.50
N TYR A 61 -7.36 5.43 0.12
CA TYR A 61 -8.33 5.28 -0.98
C TYR A 61 -9.56 6.16 -0.75
N ILE A 62 -10.19 6.04 0.42
CA ILE A 62 -11.38 6.82 0.78
C ILE A 62 -11.06 8.32 0.80
N LEU A 63 -9.91 8.73 1.36
CA LEU A 63 -9.52 10.15 1.41
C LEU A 63 -9.26 10.76 0.04
N LEU A 64 -8.85 9.97 -0.94
CA LEU A 64 -8.68 10.45 -2.32
C LEU A 64 -10.02 10.67 -3.02
N LEU A 65 -11.04 9.88 -2.68
CA LEU A 65 -12.40 10.02 -3.22
C LEU A 65 -13.24 11.06 -2.46
N ASP A 66 -13.02 11.18 -1.15
CA ASP A 66 -13.68 12.13 -0.26
C ASP A 66 -12.65 12.90 0.59
N PRO A 67 -11.97 13.91 0.02
CA PRO A 67 -10.95 14.70 0.72
C PRO A 67 -11.48 15.51 1.91
N ALA A 68 -12.81 15.71 2.00
CA ALA A 68 -13.44 16.41 3.11
C ALA A 68 -13.53 15.54 4.38
N LYS A 69 -13.38 14.21 4.25
CA LYS A 69 -13.46 13.29 5.39
C LYS A 69 -12.29 13.50 6.34
N ARG A 70 -12.62 13.62 7.64
CA ARG A 70 -11.59 13.83 8.68
C ARG A 70 -11.04 12.49 9.14
N MET A 71 -9.72 12.43 9.31
CA MET A 71 -8.99 11.24 9.79
C MET A 71 -9.58 10.60 11.06
N LYS A 72 -10.08 11.40 11.99
CA LYS A 72 -10.64 10.94 13.27
C LYS A 72 -12.00 10.26 13.15
N ASP A 73 -12.70 10.44 12.01
CA ASP A 73 -14.05 9.94 11.80
C ASP A 73 -14.03 8.53 11.15
N PHE A 74 -12.85 7.98 10.87
CA PHE A 74 -12.72 6.64 10.29
C PHE A 74 -12.92 5.54 11.33
N SER A 75 -13.62 4.48 10.92
CA SER A 75 -13.57 3.19 11.62
C SER A 75 -12.14 2.64 11.61
N HIS A 76 -11.80 1.87 12.64
CA HIS A 76 -10.60 1.02 12.65
C HIS A 76 -10.90 -0.40 12.20
N LYS A 77 -12.16 -0.71 11.89
CA LYS A 77 -12.54 -2.02 11.38
C LYS A 77 -12.24 -2.09 9.88
N ILE A 78 -11.44 -3.06 9.47
CA ILE A 78 -10.97 -3.17 8.08
C ILE A 78 -12.16 -3.47 7.14
N ALA A 79 -13.09 -4.34 7.54
CA ALA A 79 -14.29 -4.64 6.76
C ALA A 79 -15.18 -3.41 6.50
N ASP A 80 -15.39 -2.55 7.51
CA ASP A 80 -16.16 -1.30 7.33
C ASP A 80 -15.48 -0.36 6.32
N LEU A 81 -14.14 -0.29 6.37
CA LEU A 81 -13.36 0.53 5.44
C LEU A 81 -13.41 -0.04 4.02
N ALA A 82 -13.34 -1.37 3.87
CA ALA A 82 -13.44 -2.06 2.60
C ALA A 82 -14.79 -1.78 1.92
N HIS A 83 -15.90 -2.03 2.62
CA HIS A 83 -17.24 -1.72 2.12
C HIS A 83 -17.43 -0.24 1.79
N ASN A 84 -16.89 0.67 2.60
CA ASN A 84 -16.98 2.09 2.32
C ASN A 84 -16.16 2.51 1.08
N ALA A 85 -15.00 1.89 0.84
CA ALA A 85 -14.20 2.17 -0.35
C ALA A 85 -14.93 1.71 -1.63
N GLU A 86 -15.48 0.49 -1.64
CA GLU A 86 -16.25 -0.04 -2.78
C GLU A 86 -17.55 0.74 -3.02
N ALA A 87 -18.19 1.24 -1.95
CA ALA A 87 -19.36 2.09 -2.08
C ALA A 87 -19.04 3.46 -2.73
N LEU A 88 -17.82 3.97 -2.54
CA LEU A 88 -17.37 5.24 -3.12
C LEU A 88 -16.82 5.08 -4.55
N ASP A 89 -16.30 3.89 -4.88
CA ASP A 89 -15.73 3.59 -6.19
C ASP A 89 -16.21 2.23 -6.69
N SER A 90 -17.14 2.26 -7.64
CA SER A 90 -17.68 1.05 -8.28
C SER A 90 -16.64 0.29 -9.14
N GLY A 91 -15.47 0.88 -9.39
CA GLY A 91 -14.36 0.22 -10.07
C GLY A 91 -13.47 -0.61 -9.15
N LEU A 92 -13.62 -0.47 -7.82
CA LEU A 92 -12.93 -1.29 -6.84
C LEU A 92 -13.78 -2.53 -6.51
N ASP A 93 -13.23 -3.72 -6.71
CA ASP A 93 -13.84 -4.99 -6.28
C ASP A 93 -12.82 -5.79 -5.48
N ILE A 94 -13.02 -5.81 -4.16
CA ILE A 94 -12.15 -6.54 -3.23
C ILE A 94 -12.90 -7.69 -2.56
N THR A 95 -14.03 -8.12 -3.14
CA THR A 95 -14.88 -9.19 -2.60
C THR A 95 -14.09 -10.48 -2.36
N GLU A 96 -13.16 -10.82 -3.25
CA GLU A 96 -12.33 -12.03 -3.12
C GLU A 96 -11.42 -11.99 -1.87
N PHE A 97 -11.10 -10.79 -1.37
CA PHE A 97 -10.21 -10.58 -0.24
C PHE A 97 -10.94 -10.46 1.11
N TYR A 98 -12.27 -10.47 1.16
CA TYR A 98 -13.01 -10.39 2.42
C TYR A 98 -12.62 -11.47 3.44
N PRO A 99 -12.44 -12.75 3.05
CA PRO A 99 -11.97 -13.77 4.01
C PRO A 99 -10.62 -13.41 4.65
N LEU A 100 -9.69 -12.82 3.89
CA LEU A 100 -8.42 -12.35 4.43
C LEU A 100 -8.62 -11.13 5.35
N ILE A 101 -9.45 -10.17 4.93
CA ILE A 101 -9.77 -8.96 5.71
C ILE A 101 -10.32 -9.32 7.10
N ASP A 102 -11.21 -10.31 7.17
CA ASP A 102 -11.77 -10.80 8.44
C ASP A 102 -10.71 -11.47 9.34
N ARG A 103 -9.80 -12.26 8.74
CA ARG A 103 -8.66 -12.85 9.46
C ARG A 103 -7.72 -11.77 9.99
N LEU A 104 -7.34 -10.80 9.16
CA LEU A 104 -6.47 -9.67 9.53
C LEU A 104 -7.07 -8.85 10.68
N GLN A 105 -8.39 -8.63 10.67
CA GLN A 105 -9.09 -7.96 11.76
C GLN A 105 -8.93 -8.70 13.10
N THR A 106 -8.96 -10.03 13.06
CA THR A 106 -8.77 -10.89 14.23
C THR A 106 -7.31 -10.87 14.68
N TYR A 107 -6.35 -10.99 13.76
CA TYR A 107 -4.91 -10.94 14.07
C TYR A 107 -4.50 -9.63 14.72
N TYR A 108 -5.09 -8.50 14.33
CA TYR A 108 -4.82 -7.20 14.96
C TYR A 108 -5.09 -7.20 16.48
N GLN A 109 -6.08 -7.97 16.93
CA GLN A 109 -6.48 -8.04 18.33
C GLN A 109 -5.50 -8.87 19.18
N THR A 110 -4.58 -9.62 18.57
CA THR A 110 -3.55 -10.42 19.28
C THR A 110 -2.52 -9.56 20.00
N ARG A 111 -2.44 -8.27 19.67
CA ARG A 111 -1.60 -7.30 20.38
C ARG A 111 -2.00 -7.10 21.84
N TYR A 112 -3.22 -7.50 22.21
CA TYR A 112 -3.74 -7.41 23.57
C TYR A 112 -3.60 -8.77 24.26
N PRO A 113 -2.65 -8.93 25.21
CA PRO A 113 -2.42 -10.21 25.88
C PRO A 113 -3.63 -10.71 26.69
N ASP A 114 -4.52 -9.79 27.05
CA ASP A 114 -5.76 -10.03 27.81
C ASP A 114 -6.95 -10.40 26.93
N ASN A 115 -6.81 -10.40 25.60
CA ASN A 115 -7.88 -10.82 24.70
C ASN A 115 -8.07 -12.35 24.77
N PRO A 116 -9.25 -12.86 25.20
CA PRO A 116 -9.49 -14.29 25.31
C PRO A 116 -9.64 -15.01 23.96
N ASN A 117 -9.87 -14.27 22.87
CA ASN A 117 -10.18 -14.82 21.55
C ASN A 117 -8.97 -14.78 20.60
N GLN A 118 -7.78 -15.15 21.08
CA GLN A 118 -6.61 -15.19 20.20
C GLN A 118 -6.75 -16.35 19.19
N PRO A 119 -6.55 -16.10 17.90
CA PRO A 119 -6.57 -17.14 16.87
C PRO A 119 -5.39 -18.10 17.04
N ASN A 120 -5.65 -19.40 16.87
CA ASN A 120 -4.64 -20.47 16.97
C ASN A 120 -4.06 -20.88 15.60
N ASP A 121 -4.53 -20.28 14.51
CA ASP A 121 -4.27 -20.65 13.13
C ASP A 121 -3.40 -19.61 12.38
N MET A 122 -2.76 -18.69 13.11
CA MET A 122 -1.84 -17.72 12.52
C MET A 122 -0.64 -18.40 11.86
N THR A 123 -0.43 -18.14 10.58
CA THR A 123 0.72 -18.67 9.84
C THR A 123 1.35 -17.60 8.96
N THR A 124 2.60 -17.82 8.55
CA THR A 124 3.27 -16.97 7.56
C THR A 124 2.76 -17.19 6.13
N ALA A 125 1.96 -18.22 5.87
CA ALA A 125 1.41 -18.51 4.53
C ALA A 125 0.44 -17.41 4.06
N GLU A 126 -0.17 -16.68 4.99
CA GLU A 126 -1.03 -15.52 4.73
C GLU A 126 -0.32 -14.41 3.94
N LEU A 127 1.01 -14.37 3.96
CA LEU A 127 1.80 -13.37 3.26
C LEU A 127 1.43 -13.27 1.77
N ILE A 128 1.18 -14.39 1.11
CA ILE A 128 0.84 -14.41 -0.32
C ILE A 128 -0.48 -13.68 -0.59
N GLU A 129 -1.51 -13.90 0.25
CA GLU A 129 -2.79 -13.23 0.09
C GLU A 129 -2.69 -11.73 0.46
N ILE A 130 -1.91 -11.40 1.49
CA ILE A 130 -1.61 -10.00 1.87
C ILE A 130 -0.92 -9.28 0.72
N ASP A 131 0.05 -9.91 0.06
CA ASP A 131 0.75 -9.34 -1.08
C ASP A 131 -0.19 -8.99 -2.22
N LYS A 132 -1.09 -9.93 -2.57
CA LYS A 132 -2.10 -9.70 -3.62
C LYS A 132 -3.01 -8.54 -3.26
N LEU A 133 -3.57 -8.51 -2.06
CA LEU A 133 -4.48 -7.45 -1.62
C LEU A 133 -3.78 -6.08 -1.60
N VAL A 134 -2.59 -5.98 -1.02
CA VAL A 134 -1.89 -4.70 -0.89
C VAL A 134 -1.48 -4.15 -2.26
N ILE A 135 -0.97 -4.99 -3.16
CA ILE A 135 -0.63 -4.56 -4.52
C ILE A 135 -1.89 -4.19 -5.29
N TYR A 136 -2.98 -4.96 -5.16
CA TYR A 136 -4.27 -4.63 -5.76
C TYR A 136 -4.78 -3.26 -5.30
N LEU A 137 -4.80 -2.99 -3.99
CA LEU A 137 -5.22 -1.71 -3.44
C LEU A 137 -4.34 -0.56 -3.95
N ASN A 138 -3.02 -0.73 -3.97
CA ASN A 138 -2.10 0.31 -4.47
C ASN A 138 -2.32 0.61 -5.95
N GLU A 139 -2.51 -0.42 -6.79
CA GLU A 139 -2.78 -0.26 -8.22
C GLU A 139 -4.11 0.45 -8.49
N HIS A 140 -5.12 0.23 -7.64
CA HIS A 140 -6.43 0.85 -7.80
C HIS A 140 -6.55 2.21 -7.12
N LEU A 141 -5.55 2.66 -6.33
CA LEU A 141 -5.61 3.98 -5.67
C LEU A 141 -6.02 5.06 -6.69
N PRO A 142 -7.06 5.87 -6.40
CA PRO A 142 -7.61 6.86 -7.33
C PRO A 142 -6.75 8.12 -7.33
N MET A 143 -5.52 7.95 -7.81
CA MET A 143 -4.53 9.00 -7.96
C MET A 143 -3.89 8.91 -9.35
N PRO A 144 -3.49 10.06 -9.94
CA PRO A 144 -2.74 10.08 -11.20
C PRO A 144 -1.42 9.30 -11.10
N ASP A 145 -0.96 8.76 -12.23
CA ASP A 145 0.30 8.01 -12.30
C ASP A 145 1.49 8.83 -11.79
N GLU A 146 1.52 10.14 -12.06
CA GLU A 146 2.56 11.06 -11.60
C GLU A 146 2.67 11.12 -10.08
N ILE A 147 1.58 10.85 -9.37
CA ILE A 147 1.53 10.77 -7.91
C ILE A 147 1.82 9.34 -7.46
N LYS A 148 1.17 8.34 -8.07
CA LYS A 148 1.29 6.92 -7.69
C LYS A 148 2.72 6.42 -7.78
N TYR A 149 3.39 6.67 -8.91
CA TYR A 149 4.77 6.24 -9.11
C TYR A 149 5.78 7.06 -8.31
N ARG A 150 5.40 8.23 -7.78
CA ARG A 150 6.27 9.06 -6.95
C ARG A 150 5.94 9.01 -5.46
N SER A 151 5.04 8.12 -5.05
CA SER A 151 4.66 7.90 -3.65
C SER A 151 4.47 6.42 -3.33
N GLY A 152 4.15 6.11 -2.08
CA GLY A 152 3.77 4.76 -1.65
C GLY A 152 4.76 3.66 -2.07
N ILE A 153 4.22 2.52 -2.51
CA ILE A 153 4.99 1.31 -2.83
C ILE A 153 5.99 1.57 -3.95
N TYR A 154 5.57 2.22 -5.05
CA TYR A 154 6.40 2.35 -6.24
C TYR A 154 7.59 3.27 -6.04
N SER A 155 7.42 4.34 -5.26
CA SER A 155 8.55 5.17 -4.86
C SER A 155 9.61 4.40 -4.07
N ARG A 156 9.19 3.40 -3.28
CA ARG A 156 10.09 2.60 -2.43
C ARG A 156 10.74 1.44 -3.19
N LEU A 157 10.05 0.87 -4.20
CA LEU A 157 10.58 -0.21 -5.04
C LEU A 157 11.78 0.24 -5.89
N PHE A 158 11.77 1.48 -6.36
CA PHE A 158 12.75 1.92 -7.37
C PHE A 158 13.72 3.00 -6.87
N ILE A 159 13.68 3.37 -5.59
CA ILE A 159 14.53 4.42 -5.02
C ILE A 159 16.03 4.11 -5.12
N SER A 160 16.42 2.84 -4.95
CA SER A 160 17.81 2.39 -5.06
C SER A 160 18.33 2.58 -6.48
N LYS A 161 17.54 2.12 -7.47
CA LYS A 161 17.80 2.27 -8.90
C LYS A 161 17.84 3.73 -9.34
N GLU A 162 16.86 4.55 -8.94
CA GLU A 162 16.84 5.99 -9.22
C GLU A 162 18.13 6.68 -8.74
N ARG A 163 18.63 6.29 -7.56
CA ARG A 163 19.83 6.88 -6.97
C ARG A 163 21.14 6.23 -7.41
N ASN A 164 21.08 5.18 -8.23
CA ASN A 164 22.22 4.35 -8.59
C ASN A 164 23.01 3.87 -7.35
N LEU A 165 22.28 3.37 -6.35
CA LEU A 165 22.80 2.88 -5.08
C LEU A 165 22.43 1.40 -4.87
N ASP A 166 23.21 0.72 -4.04
CA ASP A 166 22.91 -0.65 -3.62
C ASP A 166 21.55 -0.73 -2.89
N SER A 167 20.69 -1.65 -3.31
CA SER A 167 19.37 -1.89 -2.71
C SER A 167 19.47 -2.32 -1.24
N SER A 168 20.60 -2.90 -0.82
CA SER A 168 20.84 -3.25 0.58
C SER A 168 20.81 -2.04 1.52
N LEU A 169 21.05 -0.83 1.00
CA LEU A 169 20.94 0.43 1.73
C LEU A 169 19.48 0.89 1.94
N PHE A 170 18.52 0.25 1.27
CA PHE A 170 17.10 0.56 1.30
C PHE A 170 16.30 -0.67 1.73
N PRO A 171 16.18 -0.95 3.05
CA PRO A 171 15.50 -2.14 3.54
C PRO A 171 14.09 -2.35 2.98
N ALA A 172 13.35 -1.27 2.73
CA ALA A 172 12.03 -1.34 2.11
C ALA A 172 12.07 -1.95 0.70
N ASP A 173 13.02 -1.56 -0.14
CA ASP A 173 13.20 -2.13 -1.49
C ASP A 173 13.43 -3.65 -1.41
N VAL A 174 14.37 -4.06 -0.55
CA VAL A 174 14.68 -5.47 -0.30
C VAL A 174 13.43 -6.25 0.14
N TRP A 175 12.72 -5.76 1.14
CA TRP A 175 11.59 -6.51 1.69
C TRP A 175 10.38 -6.50 0.77
N LEU A 176 10.12 -5.42 0.03
CA LEU A 176 9.02 -5.34 -0.94
C LEU A 176 9.22 -6.27 -2.13
N THR A 177 10.46 -6.62 -2.49
CA THR A 177 10.76 -7.47 -3.67
C THR A 177 11.05 -8.93 -3.30
N LYS A 178 11.64 -9.20 -2.14
CA LYS A 178 12.08 -10.55 -1.75
C LYS A 178 10.93 -11.54 -1.65
N GLN A 179 10.88 -12.51 -2.56
CA GLN A 179 9.81 -13.52 -2.63
C GLN A 179 8.41 -12.90 -2.80
N ASN A 180 8.30 -11.77 -3.53
CA ASN A 180 7.02 -11.13 -3.82
C ASN A 180 6.55 -11.47 -5.24
N GLU A 181 5.76 -12.52 -5.40
CA GLU A 181 5.24 -12.89 -6.72
C GLU A 181 4.30 -11.81 -7.29
N SER A 182 3.49 -11.17 -6.43
CA SER A 182 2.57 -10.10 -6.85
C SER A 182 3.30 -8.92 -7.47
N VAL A 183 4.47 -8.53 -6.94
CA VAL A 183 5.33 -7.50 -7.53
C VAL A 183 6.11 -8.04 -8.73
N ALA A 184 6.70 -9.24 -8.62
CA ALA A 184 7.51 -9.82 -9.71
C ALA A 184 6.73 -9.96 -11.03
N ASN A 185 5.43 -10.27 -10.94
CA ASN A 185 4.57 -10.42 -12.12
C ASN A 185 4.31 -9.10 -12.87
N ILE A 186 4.53 -7.95 -12.23
CA ILE A 186 4.28 -6.62 -12.82
C ILE A 186 5.53 -5.73 -12.84
N SER A 187 6.67 -6.22 -12.33
CA SER A 187 7.82 -5.37 -12.02
C SER A 187 8.43 -4.67 -13.23
N GLU A 188 8.48 -5.33 -14.38
CA GLU A 188 9.02 -4.73 -15.62
C GLU A 188 8.15 -3.54 -16.06
N ASN A 189 6.83 -3.74 -16.13
CA ASN A 189 5.89 -2.67 -16.47
C ASN A 189 5.94 -1.52 -15.45
N LEU A 190 6.04 -1.84 -14.16
CA LEU A 190 6.15 -0.85 -13.10
C LEU A 190 7.44 -0.03 -13.23
N GLU A 191 8.56 -0.68 -13.53
CA GLU A 191 9.85 -0.01 -13.67
C GLU A 191 9.87 0.94 -14.86
N THR A 192 9.44 0.47 -16.04
CA THR A 192 9.31 1.31 -17.23
C THR A 192 8.46 2.53 -16.92
N ARG A 193 7.28 2.31 -16.33
CA ARG A 193 6.36 3.41 -16.03
C ARG A 193 6.90 4.37 -14.97
N TYR A 194 7.63 3.88 -13.98
CA TYR A 194 8.28 4.70 -12.96
C TYR A 194 9.27 5.68 -13.59
N PHE A 195 10.11 5.21 -14.50
CA PHE A 195 11.11 6.04 -15.15
C PHE A 195 10.51 6.99 -16.19
N GLU A 196 9.45 6.59 -16.90
CA GLU A 196 8.66 7.51 -17.74
C GLU A 196 8.09 8.69 -16.93
N VAL A 197 7.50 8.40 -15.76
CA VAL A 197 6.99 9.43 -14.85
C VAL A 197 8.11 10.33 -14.34
N LEU A 198 9.26 9.75 -13.99
CA LEU A 198 10.42 10.53 -13.53
C LEU A 198 10.92 11.48 -14.63
N GLU A 199 11.10 11.00 -15.85
CA GLU A 199 11.53 11.81 -17.00
C GLU A 199 10.53 12.92 -17.32
N HIS A 200 9.23 12.60 -17.31
CA HIS A 200 8.16 13.57 -17.54
C HIS A 200 8.15 14.71 -16.50
N LEU A 201 8.37 14.39 -15.23
CA LEU A 201 8.34 15.38 -14.15
C LEU A 201 9.67 16.13 -13.95
N TYR A 202 10.78 15.54 -14.38
CA TYR A 202 12.14 16.05 -14.19
C TYR A 202 12.97 15.89 -15.48
N PRO A 203 12.58 16.55 -16.59
CA PRO A 203 13.33 16.45 -17.83
C PRO A 203 14.75 16.97 -17.62
N ILE A 204 15.74 16.26 -18.16
CA ILE A 204 17.13 16.72 -18.18
C ILE A 204 17.19 17.91 -19.14
N VAL A 205 17.45 19.10 -18.59
CA VAL A 205 17.67 20.35 -19.35
C VAL A 205 19.14 20.46 -19.73
#